data_AF-A0A8S0X1F0-F1
#
_entry.id   AF-A0A8S0X1F0-F1
#
_cell.length_a   1.000
_cell.length_b   1.000
_cell.length_c   1.000
_cell.angle_alpha   90.00
_cell.angle_beta   90.00
_cell.angle_gamma   90.00
#
_symmetry.space_group_name_H-M   'P 1'
#
loop_
_entity.id
_entity.type
_entity.pdbx_description
1 polymer ?
#
loop_
_entity_poly.entity_id
_entity_poly.type
_entity_poly.pdbx_seq_one_letter_code
_entity_poly.pdbx_strand_id
1 'polypeptide(L)'
;MLYRLYPQTNQTRMFREKNSRSKIPYCTVNKMRELYPGGDFVIIGEIGNFKEVFGGQDVLMISAGKAIPIFPRGSLMKPLEWIAGYVAVGENTYVAAVRSIIPTFLRRRKRRSVKL
;
A
#
# COMPACT_ATOMS: atom_id res chain seq x y z
N MET A 1 13.77 -4.59 3.21
CA MET A 1 13.32 -5.98 3.02
C MET A 1 12.41 -6.08 1.79
N LEU A 2 12.47 -7.21 1.07
CA LEU A 2 11.70 -7.45 -0.15
C LEU A 2 10.55 -8.41 0.15
N TYR A 3 9.32 -7.95 -0.10
CA TYR A 3 8.09 -8.72 0.05
C TYR A 3 7.49 -9.06 -1.31
N ARG A 4 6.72 -10.14 -1.39
CA ARG A 4 5.98 -10.55 -2.59
C ARG A 4 4.51 -10.69 -2.25
N LEU A 5 3.66 -10.63 -3.27
CA LEU A 5 2.24 -10.91 -3.09
C LEU A 5 2.05 -12.35 -2.63
N TYR A 6 1.33 -12.52 -1.52
CA TYR A 6 0.90 -13.83 -1.06
C TYR A 6 -0.43 -14.18 -1.73
N PRO A 7 -0.54 -15.34 -2.40
CA PRO A 7 -1.80 -15.79 -2.98
C PRO A 7 -2.85 -15.95 -1.87
N GLN A 8 -4.00 -15.29 -1.99
CA GLN A 8 -5.14 -15.55 -1.12
C GLN A 8 -6.41 -15.68 -1.96
N THR A 9 -7.17 -16.74 -1.68
CA THR A 9 -8.47 -17.03 -2.29
C THR A 9 -9.54 -16.02 -1.91
N ASN A 10 -9.36 -15.30 -0.79
CA ASN A 10 -10.30 -14.32 -0.26
C ASN A 10 -10.10 -12.89 -0.81
N GLN A 11 -9.26 -12.71 -1.84
CA GLN A 11 -9.00 -11.40 -2.44
C GLN A 11 -10.19 -10.98 -3.32
N THR A 12 -10.98 -10.04 -2.83
CA THR A 12 -12.26 -9.67 -3.46
C THR A 12 -12.17 -8.45 -4.39
N ARG A 13 -11.10 -7.65 -4.31
CA ARG A 13 -10.98 -6.41 -5.08
C ARG A 13 -9.56 -6.11 -5.56
N MET A 14 -9.48 -5.22 -6.55
CA MET A 14 -8.22 -4.73 -7.11
C MET A 14 -7.94 -3.29 -6.67
N PHE A 15 -6.78 -3.07 -6.06
CA PHE A 15 -6.23 -1.79 -5.71
C PHE A 15 -5.34 -1.32 -6.86
N ARG A 16 -5.61 -0.15 -7.43
CA ARG A 16 -4.74 0.45 -8.44
C ARG A 16 -3.77 1.40 -7.75
N GLU A 17 -2.51 0.99 -7.68
CA GLU A 17 -1.46 1.83 -7.12
C GLU A 17 -1.16 2.97 -8.12
N LYS A 18 -1.25 4.21 -7.66
CA LYS A 18 -1.26 5.40 -8.54
C LYS A 18 0.09 5.64 -9.23
N ASN A 19 1.18 5.12 -8.68
CA ASN A 19 2.55 5.45 -9.07
C ASN A 19 3.02 4.53 -10.21
N SER A 20 2.97 3.23 -9.94
CA SER A 20 3.28 2.12 -10.84
C SER A 20 2.15 1.82 -11.83
N ARG A 21 0.94 2.33 -11.55
CA ARG A 21 -0.33 2.04 -12.25
C ARG A 21 -0.75 0.57 -12.16
N SER A 22 -0.06 -0.22 -11.36
CA SER A 22 -0.30 -1.66 -11.25
C SER A 22 -1.57 -1.93 -10.46
N LYS A 23 -2.26 -3.01 -10.84
CA LYS A 23 -3.39 -3.55 -10.11
C LYS A 23 -2.86 -4.59 -9.13
N ILE A 24 -3.25 -4.47 -7.88
CA ILE A 24 -2.81 -5.31 -6.78
C ILE A 24 -4.06 -5.87 -6.12
N PRO A 25 -4.18 -7.18 -5.96
CA PRO A 25 -5.31 -7.74 -5.25
C PRO A 25 -5.23 -7.35 -3.77
N TYR A 26 -6.36 -7.02 -3.18
CA TYR A 26 -6.43 -6.63 -1.77
C TYR A 26 -7.75 -7.09 -1.14
N CYS A 27 -7.72 -7.26 0.18
CA CYS A 27 -8.87 -7.55 1.02
C CYS A 27 -9.42 -6.24 1.59
N THR A 28 -10.74 -6.00 1.53
CA THR A 28 -11.34 -4.78 2.09
C THR A 28 -11.28 -4.77 3.61
N VAL A 29 -11.39 -3.60 4.23
CA VAL A 29 -11.44 -3.47 5.70
C VAL A 29 -12.55 -4.33 6.30
N ASN A 30 -13.74 -4.32 5.71
CA ASN A 30 -14.87 -5.13 6.19
C ASN A 30 -14.55 -6.63 6.12
N LYS A 31 -13.98 -7.10 5.00
CA LYS A 31 -13.66 -8.52 4.86
C LYS A 31 -12.52 -8.96 5.78
N MET A 32 -11.56 -8.08 6.05
CA MET A 32 -10.52 -8.36 7.06
C MET A 32 -11.10 -8.50 8.47
N ARG A 33 -12.12 -7.71 8.84
CA ARG A 33 -12.80 -7.86 10.14
C ARG A 33 -13.56 -9.18 10.25
N GLU A 34 -14.13 -9.67 9.15
CA GLU A 34 -14.76 -10.99 9.11
C GLU A 34 -13.74 -12.13 9.24
N LEU A 35 -12.58 -12.01 8.58
CA LEU A 35 -11.52 -13.03 8.61
C LEU A 35 -10.77 -13.07 9.95
N TYR A 36 -10.59 -11.91 10.57
CA TYR A 36 -9.83 -11.75 11.81
C TYR A 36 -10.62 -10.91 12.82
N PRO A 37 -11.70 -11.47 13.41
CA PRO A 37 -12.52 -10.75 14.38
C PRO A 37 -11.72 -10.37 15.64
N GLY A 38 -10.72 -11.18 16.03
CA GLY A 38 -9.80 -10.91 17.13
C GLY A 38 -8.65 -9.95 16.77
N GLY A 39 -8.48 -9.61 15.48
CA GLY A 39 -7.36 -8.79 15.02
C GLY A 39 -6.02 -9.52 14.91
N ASP A 40 -6.03 -10.85 14.84
CA ASP A 40 -4.84 -11.72 14.79
C ASP A 40 -4.12 -11.69 13.43
N PHE A 41 -3.65 -10.52 13.03
CA PHE A 41 -2.87 -10.31 11.81
C PHE A 41 -1.85 -9.19 11.98
N VAL A 42 -0.77 -9.26 11.21
CA VAL A 42 0.32 -8.28 11.25
C VAL A 42 0.20 -7.35 10.06
N ILE A 43 0.25 -6.04 10.32
CA ILE A 43 0.45 -5.04 9.27
C ILE A 43 1.90 -4.57 9.35
N ILE A 44 2.68 -4.74 8.28
CA ILE A 44 4.10 -4.38 8.25
C ILE A 44 4.35 -2.96 7.74
N GLY A 45 3.35 -2.34 7.12
CA GLY A 45 3.47 -0.98 6.57
C GLY A 45 2.32 -0.60 5.66
N GLU A 46 2.53 0.46 4.89
CA GLU A 46 1.52 1.12 4.04
C GLU A 46 2.03 1.30 2.61
N ILE A 47 1.16 1.16 1.61
CA ILE A 47 1.43 1.46 0.21
C ILE A 47 0.40 2.43 -0.35
N GLY A 48 0.78 3.17 -1.40
CA GLY A 48 -0.12 4.07 -2.13
C GLY A 48 -0.35 5.44 -1.47
N ASN A 49 0.31 5.72 -0.34
CA ASN A 49 0.34 7.04 0.28
C ASN A 49 1.19 8.04 -0.54
N PHE A 50 1.14 9.32 -0.13
CA PHE A 50 1.91 10.39 -0.77
C PHE A 50 3.23 10.74 -0.06
N LYS A 51 3.84 9.83 0.68
CA LYS A 51 5.16 10.09 1.26
C LYS A 51 6.26 10.02 0.19
N GLU A 52 7.37 10.67 0.53
CA GLU A 52 8.58 10.65 -0.27
C GLU A 52 9.31 9.31 -0.12
N VAL A 53 9.76 8.77 -1.24
CA VAL A 53 10.52 7.52 -1.30
C VAL A 53 11.95 7.83 -0.84
N PHE A 54 12.48 7.03 0.07
CA PHE A 54 13.87 7.16 0.53
C PHE A 54 14.61 5.82 0.38
N GLY A 55 15.95 5.88 0.34
CA GLY A 55 16.79 4.68 0.19
C GLY A 55 16.67 3.72 1.37
N GLY A 56 16.68 2.41 1.09
CA GLY A 56 16.59 1.38 2.12
C GLY A 56 15.17 1.03 2.60
N GLN A 57 14.13 1.63 2.01
CA GLN A 57 12.74 1.25 2.29
C GLN A 57 12.45 -0.20 1.93
N ASP A 58 11.54 -0.80 2.70
CA ASP A 58 10.92 -2.07 2.34
C ASP A 58 10.15 -1.93 1.02
N VAL A 59 10.12 -2.99 0.22
CA VAL A 59 9.46 -2.97 -1.09
C VAL A 59 8.57 -4.18 -1.29
N LEU A 60 7.41 -3.94 -1.88
CA LEU A 60 6.50 -4.96 -2.39
C LEU A 60 6.79 -5.18 -3.88
N MET A 61 7.27 -6.37 -4.20
CA MET A 61 7.44 -6.84 -5.57
C MET A 61 6.13 -7.37 -6.11
N ILE A 62 5.73 -6.86 -7.27
CA ILE A 62 4.58 -7.33 -8.02
C ILE A 62 5.04 -8.05 -9.29
N SER A 63 4.21 -8.96 -9.81
CA SER A 63 4.52 -9.87 -10.91
C SER A 63 5.01 -9.19 -12.20
N ALA A 64 4.75 -7.89 -12.38
CA ALA A 64 5.21 -7.10 -13.52
C ALA A 64 6.65 -6.56 -13.38
N GLY A 65 7.48 -7.12 -12.49
CA GLY A 65 8.86 -6.65 -12.24
C GLY A 65 8.94 -5.25 -11.62
N LYS A 66 7.82 -4.70 -11.16
CA LYS A 66 7.75 -3.40 -10.52
C LYS A 66 7.86 -3.55 -9.02
N ALA A 67 8.56 -2.61 -8.39
CA ALA A 67 8.66 -2.50 -6.95
C ALA A 67 7.80 -1.33 -6.45
N ILE A 68 7.05 -1.56 -5.38
CA ILE A 68 6.25 -0.53 -4.71
C ILE A 68 6.83 -0.32 -3.31
N PRO A 69 7.24 0.91 -2.97
CA PRO A 69 7.78 1.18 -1.64
C PRO A 69 6.71 0.98 -0.57
N ILE A 70 7.09 0.28 0.51
CA ILE A 70 6.30 0.10 1.72
C ILE A 70 6.79 1.14 2.72
N PHE A 71 5.86 1.98 3.15
CA PHE A 71 6.10 3.02 4.14
C PHE A 71 5.79 2.50 5.55
N PRO A 72 6.44 3.04 6.59
CA PRO A 72 6.11 2.70 7.97
C PRO A 72 4.63 2.95 8.31
N ARG A 73 4.07 2.19 9.25
CA ARG A 73 2.69 2.40 9.73
C ARG A 73 2.52 3.81 10.31
N GLY A 74 1.32 4.36 10.19
CA GLY A 74 1.03 5.73 10.62
C GLY A 74 1.62 6.77 9.65
N SER A 75 2.00 6.34 8.44
CA SER A 75 2.44 7.26 7.40
C SER A 75 1.30 7.97 6.68
N LEU A 76 0.06 7.58 6.96
CA LEU A 76 -1.16 8.31 6.65
C LEU A 76 -1.06 9.74 7.20
N MET A 77 -0.71 10.70 6.34
CA MET A 77 -0.34 12.05 6.79
C MET A 77 -1.24 13.13 6.24
N LYS A 78 -2.09 12.84 5.26
CA LYS A 78 -2.85 13.90 4.58
C LYS A 78 -4.33 13.84 4.90
N PRO A 79 -4.99 15.02 5.04
CA PRO A 79 -6.44 15.04 4.95
C PRO A 79 -6.80 14.41 3.60
N LEU A 80 -7.75 13.48 3.59
CA LEU A 80 -8.19 12.70 2.42
C LEU A 80 -7.35 11.46 2.06
N GLU A 81 -6.47 10.95 2.94
CA GLU A 81 -5.94 9.58 2.86
C GLU A 81 -6.70 8.66 3.82
N TRP A 82 -7.04 7.43 3.40
CA TRP A 82 -7.59 6.40 4.30
C TRP A 82 -7.18 4.99 3.87
N ILE A 83 -7.23 4.04 4.81
CA ILE A 83 -6.98 2.63 4.54
C ILE A 83 -8.18 2.07 3.78
N ALA A 84 -7.98 1.69 2.51
CA ALA A 84 -9.02 1.05 1.71
C ALA A 84 -9.12 -0.45 1.97
N GLY A 85 -8.03 -1.04 2.45
CA GLY A 85 -7.92 -2.46 2.77
C GLY A 85 -6.46 -2.90 2.86
N TYR A 86 -6.21 -4.18 2.64
CA TYR A 86 -4.97 -4.85 3.01
C TYR A 86 -4.51 -5.82 1.92
N VAL A 87 -3.24 -5.75 1.56
CA VAL A 87 -2.58 -6.62 0.58
C VAL A 87 -1.81 -7.69 1.32
N ALA A 88 -2.07 -8.96 1.02
CA ALA A 88 -1.40 -10.07 1.66
C ALA A 88 0.04 -10.21 1.13
N VAL A 89 0.99 -10.39 2.05
CA VAL A 89 2.41 -10.58 1.75
C VAL A 89 3.02 -11.79 2.46
N GLY A 90 2.25 -12.45 3.31
CA GLY A 90 2.58 -13.73 3.94
C GLY A 90 1.36 -14.31 4.64
N GLU A 91 1.57 -15.39 5.39
CA GLU A 91 0.55 -15.95 6.27
C GLU A 91 0.23 -14.93 7.38
N ASN A 92 -1.05 -14.54 7.46
CA ASN A 92 -1.55 -13.51 8.38
C ASN A 92 -0.78 -12.17 8.37
N THR A 93 -0.01 -11.90 7.32
CA THR A 93 0.87 -10.73 7.21
C THR A 93 0.47 -9.87 6.02
N TYR A 94 0.30 -8.57 6.27
CA TYR A 94 -0.37 -7.67 5.35
C TYR A 94 0.33 -6.30 5.25
N VAL A 95 0.08 -5.64 4.12
CA VAL A 95 0.43 -4.24 3.88
C VAL A 95 -0.86 -3.45 3.71
N ALA A 96 -1.03 -2.34 4.42
CA ALA A 96 -2.20 -1.49 4.28
C ALA A 96 -2.18 -0.74 2.94
N ALA A 97 -3.27 -0.87 2.17
CA ALA A 97 -3.46 -0.16 0.92
C ALA A 97 -4.16 1.18 1.19
N VAL A 98 -3.40 2.27 1.06
CA VAL A 98 -3.91 3.62 1.28
C VAL A 98 -4.51 4.16 -0.03
N ARG A 99 -5.74 4.66 0.05
CA ARG A 99 -6.39 5.43 -1.02
C ARG A 99 -6.40 6.90 -0.68
N SER A 100 -6.52 7.71 -1.72
CA SER A 100 -6.78 9.14 -1.56
C SER A 100 -7.58 9.72 -2.72
N ILE A 101 -8.34 10.77 -2.42
CA ILE A 101 -9.05 11.61 -3.39
C ILE A 101 -8.11 12.66 -4.01
N ILE A 102 -6.96 12.93 -3.40
CA ILE A 102 -6.04 13.97 -3.90
C ILE A 102 -5.65 13.65 -5.36
N PRO A 103 -5.88 14.60 -6.28
CA PRO A 103 -5.55 14.42 -7.68
C PRO A 103 -4.06 14.15 -7.91
N THR A 104 -3.76 13.27 -8.86
CA THR A 104 -2.38 12.90 -9.21
C THR A 104 -1.52 14.05 -9.69
N PHE A 105 -2.09 15.18 -10.15
CA PHE A 105 -1.30 16.34 -10.58
C PHE A 105 -0.71 17.13 -9.40
N LEU A 106 -1.40 17.18 -8.25
CA LEU A 106 -0.86 17.78 -7.02
C LEU A 106 0.33 17.00 -6.46
N ARG A 107 0.46 15.72 -6.86
CA ARG A 107 1.61 14.86 -6.53
C ARG A 107 2.91 15.29 -7.21
N ARG A 108 2.85 15.96 -8.37
CA ARG A 108 4.05 16.37 -9.14
C ARG A 108 4.70 17.66 -8.63
N ARG A 109 3.98 18.52 -7.90
CA ARG A 109 4.51 19.83 -7.44
C ARG A 109 5.66 19.71 -6.44
N LYS A 110 5.75 18.62 -5.66
CA LYS A 110 6.88 18.38 -4.75
C LYS A 110 8.17 17.86 -5.42
N ARG A 111 8.15 17.50 -6.71
CA ARG A 111 9.37 17.03 -7.43
C ARG A 111 10.26 18.15 -7.95
N ARG A 112 9.90 19.43 -7.78
CA ARG A 112 10.66 20.59 -8.29
C ARG A 112 11.08 21.54 -7.16
N SER A 113 11.77 21.04 -6.15
CA SER A 113 12.50 21.89 -5.20
C SER A 113 13.75 21.18 -4.68
N VAL A 114 14.58 20.67 -5.58
CA VAL A 114 16.02 20.52 -5.33
C VAL A 114 16.70 20.93 -6.62
N LYS A 115 17.02 22.23 -6.73
CA LYS A 115 18.17 22.66 -7.53
C LYS A 115 19.31 22.84 -6.53
N LEU A 116 20.39 22.10 -6.76
CA LEU A 116 21.72 22.40 -6.24
C LEU A 116 22.10 23.84 -6.61
#